data_AF-A0A8J6U7B9-F1
#
_entry.id   AF-A0A8J6U7B9-F1
#
_cell.length_a   1.000
_cell.length_b   1.000
_cell.length_c   1.000
_cell.angle_alpha   90.00
_cell.angle_beta   90.00
_cell.angle_gamma   90.00
#
_symmetry.space_group_name_H-M   'P 1'
#
loop_
_entity.id
_entity.type
_entity.pdbx_description
1 polymer ?
#
loop_
_entity_poly.entity_id
_entity_poly.type
_entity_poly.pdbx_seq_one_letter_code
_entity_poly.pdbx_strand_id
1 'polypeptide(L)' 'MEYISLTDKLPDEEGTYKVNIKSANKYRESKAIWTPHVGFVLVDDSLEDGEFIDGWHSKS' A
#
# COMPACT_ATOMS: atom_id res chain seq x y z
N MET A 1 2.26 -5.89 -13.30
CA MET A 1 2.21 -6.30 -11.87
C MET A 1 0.74 -6.47 -11.52
N GLU A 2 0.36 -7.58 -10.90
CA GLU A 2 -1.01 -7.77 -10.43
C GLU A 2 -1.30 -6.77 -9.30
N TYR A 3 -2.48 -6.17 -9.32
CA TYR A 3 -2.98 -5.31 -8.26
C TYR A 3 -3.89 -6.14 -7.36
N ILE A 4 -3.67 -6.07 -6.06
CA ILE A 4 -4.44 -6.78 -5.05
C ILE A 4 -5.04 -5.74 -4.11
N SER A 5 -6.37 -5.67 -4.06
CA SER A 5 -7.05 -4.71 -3.19
C SER A 5 -6.97 -5.16 -1.73
N LEU A 6 -6.79 -4.21 -0.81
CA LEU A 6 -6.72 -4.52 0.63
C LEU A 6 -8.02 -5.12 1.18
N THR A 7 -9.16 -4.80 0.55
CA THR A 7 -10.46 -5.37 0.92
C THR A 7 -10.61 -6.83 0.50
N ASP A 8 -9.82 -7.26 -0.49
CA ASP A 8 -9.86 -8.63 -1.02
C ASP A 8 -8.87 -9.52 -0.26
N LYS A 9 -7.60 -9.09 -0.22
CA LYS A 9 -6.53 -9.86 0.39
C LYS A 9 -5.43 -8.98 0.96
N LEU A 10 -4.99 -9.32 2.17
CA LEU A 10 -3.81 -8.75 2.81
C LEU A 10 -2.55 -9.57 2.45
N PRO A 11 -1.36 -8.96 2.46
CA PRO A 11 -0.13 -9.71 2.28
C PRO A 11 0.07 -10.71 3.41
N ASP A 12 0.56 -11.90 3.06
CA ASP A 12 0.80 -12.99 4.02
C ASP A 12 2.15 -12.83 4.72
N GLU A 13 3.14 -12.25 4.02
CA GLU A 13 4.51 -12.13 4.49
C GLU A 13 4.88 -10.68 4.78
N GLU A 14 5.71 -10.48 5.80
CA GLU A 14 6.36 -9.19 6.03
C GLU A 14 7.36 -8.86 4.91
N GLY A 15 7.35 -7.60 4.48
CA GLY A 15 8.23 -7.19 3.40
C GLY A 15 7.90 -5.81 2.83
N THR A 16 8.74 -5.38 1.89
CA THR A 16 8.49 -4.15 1.13
C THR A 16 7.63 -4.47 -0.09
N TYR A 17 6.50 -3.78 -0.18
CA TYR A 17 5.55 -3.90 -1.27
C TYR A 17 5.37 -2.54 -1.94
N LYS A 18 5.00 -2.58 -3.21
CA LYS A 18 4.52 -1.39 -3.90
C LYS A 18 3.03 -1.28 -3.64
N VAL A 19 2.59 -0.15 -3.10
CA VAL A 19 1.19 0.11 -2.75
C VAL A 19 0.60 1.18 -3.65
N ASN A 20 -0.70 1.10 -3.90
CA ASN A 20 -1.46 2.11 -4.61
C ASN A 20 -2.17 3.00 -3.60
N ILE A 21 -1.84 4.28 -3.61
CA ILE A 21 -2.44 5.32 -2.78
C ILE A 21 -3.51 6.01 -3.61
N LYS A 22 -4.72 6.00 -3.08
CA LYS A 22 -5.88 6.66 -3.66
C LYS A 22 -6.15 7.96 -2.91
N SER A 23 -6.37 9.00 -3.69
CA SER A 23 -6.69 10.35 -3.25
C SER A 23 -7.95 10.81 -4.00
N ALA A 24 -8.63 11.85 -3.53
CA ALA A 24 -9.95 12.27 -4.03
C ALA A 24 -10.07 12.37 -5.57
N ASN A 25 -8.99 12.73 -6.26
CA ASN A 25 -8.91 12.78 -7.73
C ASN A 25 -7.57 12.28 -8.30
N LYS A 26 -6.76 11.57 -7.51
CA LYS A 26 -5.43 11.14 -7.94
C LYS A 26 -5.13 9.73 -7.45
N TYR A 27 -4.33 9.03 -8.24
CA TYR A 27 -3.74 7.74 -7.87
C TYR A 27 -2.23 7.89 -7.97
N ARG A 28 -1.50 7.45 -6.95
CA ARG A 28 -0.05 7.37 -6.98
C ARG A 28 0.42 6.07 -6.37
N GLU A 29 1.53 5.55 -6.87
CA GLU A 29 2.16 4.36 -6.30
C GLU A 29 3.26 4.78 -5.34
N SER A 30 3.39 4.08 -4.21
CA SER A 30 4.48 4.29 -3.27
C SER A 30 5.00 2.95 -2.74
N LYS A 31 6.10 2.97 -1.99
CA LYS A 31 6.66 1.80 -1.31
C LYS A 31 6.23 1.81 0.15
N ALA A 32 5.66 0.70 0.59
CA ALA A 32 5.29 0.49 1.97
C ALA A 32 5.83 -0.85 2.47
N ILE A 33 6.18 -0.90 3.74
CA ILE A 33 6.48 -2.14 4.44
C ILE A 33 5.18 -2.68 5.03
N TRP A 34 4.81 -3.90 4.68
CA TRP A 34 3.73 -4.61 5.34
C TRP A 34 4.23 -5.24 6.63
N THR A 35 3.50 -4.98 7.69
CA THR A 35 3.66 -5.65 8.98
C THR A 35 2.29 -6.16 9.46
N PRO A 36 2.13 -7.43 9.85
CA PRO A 36 0.82 -7.99 10.22
C PRO A 36 0.23 -7.35 11.49
N HIS A 37 1.07 -6.72 12.32
CA HIS A 37 0.64 -6.07 13.57
C HIS A 37 0.26 -4.60 13.40
N VAL A 38 0.77 -3.89 12.39
CA VAL A 38 0.57 -2.45 12.20
C VAL A 38 -0.11 -2.13 10.86
N GLY A 39 0.06 -2.98 9.86
CA GLY A 39 -0.40 -2.78 8.50
C GLY A 39 0.70 -2.26 7.58
N PHE A 40 0.31 -1.50 6.55
CA PHE A 40 1.24 -0.87 5.63
C PHE A 40 1.80 0.43 6.21
N VAL A 41 3.12 0.51 6.29
CA VAL A 41 3.86 1.70 6.70
C VAL A 41 4.65 2.22 5.50
N LEU A 42 4.36 3.44 5.04
CA LEU A 42 5.10 4.07 3.95
C LEU A 42 6.55 4.32 4.34
N VAL A 43 7.49 4.03 3.44
CA VAL A 43 8.93 4.05 3.74
C VAL A 43 9.56 5.42 3.48
N ASP A 44 9.24 6.02 2.34
CA ASP A 44 9.88 7.25 1.84
C ASP A 44 8.86 8.39 1.67
N ASP A 45 7.61 8.15 2.05
CA ASP A 45 6.49 9.04 1.80
C ASP A 45 5.52 9.02 2.97
N SER A 46 4.55 9.92 2.98
CA SER A 46 3.49 9.98 3.99
C SER A 46 2.17 10.18 3.29
N LEU A 47 1.10 9.64 3.86
CA LEU A 47 -0.23 9.90 3.35
C LEU A 47 -0.56 11.39 3.57
N GLU A 48 -0.91 12.08 2.50
CA GLU A 48 -1.47 13.42 2.58
C GLU A 48 -2.91 13.35 3.11
N ASP A 49 -3.47 14.51 3.50
CA ASP A 49 -4.85 14.59 3.96
C ASP A 49 -5.83 14.09 2.88
N GLY A 50 -6.63 13.08 3.22
CA GLY A 50 -7.54 12.43 2.27
C GLY A 50 -6.92 11.33 1.41
N GLU A 51 -5.65 10.99 1.61
CA GLU A 51 -5.02 9.83 0.99
C GLU A 51 -5.16 8.57 1.85
N PHE A 52 -5.37 7.44 1.19
CA PHE A 52 -5.34 6.13 1.82
C PHE A 52 -4.77 5.08 0.88
N ILE A 53 -4.22 4.02 1.47
CA ILE A 53 -3.75 2.87 0.70
C ILE A 53 -4.97 2.04 0.30
N ASP A 54 -5.14 1.85 -1.01
CA ASP A 54 -6.29 1.17 -1.61
C ASP A 54 -5.93 -0.30 -1.97
N GLY A 55 -4.66 -0.54 -2.31
CA GLY A 55 -4.18 -1.87 -2.66
C GLY A 55 -2.66 -1.97 -2.69
N TRP A 56 -2.19 -3.16 -2.99
CA TRP A 56 -0.77 -3.49 -3.07
C TRP A 56 -0.48 -4.35 -4.30
N HIS A 57 0.79 -4.40 -4.67
CA HIS A 57 1.34 -5.17 -5.78
C HIS A 57 2.36 -6.19 -5.26
N SER A 58 2.88 -7.02 -6.14
CA SER A 58 3.96 -7.97 -5.86
C SER A 58 5.13 -7.36 -5.07
N LYS A 59 5.73 -8.17 -4.18
CA LYS A 59 6.94 -7.83 -3.41
C LYS A 59 8.04 -7.34 -4.36
N SER A 60 8.67 -6.21 -4.03
CA SER A 60 9.81 -5.65 -4.79
C SER A 60 11.13 -6.26 -4.36
#